data_AF-A0A1Q7N9U4-F1
#
_entry.id   AF-A0A1Q7N9U4-F1
#
_cell.length_a   1.000
_cell.length_b   1.000
_cell.length_c   1.000
_cell.angle_alpha   90.00
_cell.angle_beta   90.00
_cell.angle_gamma   90.00
#
_symmetry.space_group_name_H-M   'P 1'
#
loop_
_entity.id
_entity.type
_entity.pdbx_description
1 polymer ?
#
loop_
_entity_poly.entity_id
_entity_poly.type
_entity_poly.pdbx_seq_one_letter_code
_entity_poly.pdbx_strand_id
1 'polypeptide(L)' 'MVRDPVCKMDVDEKIAPSSNHGGKTYYFCCTSCKGAFEKNPTKYA' A
#
# COMPACT_ATOMS: atom_id res chain seq x y z
N MET A 1 -2.40 12.58 0.05
CA MET A 1 -3.54 11.64 0.14
C MET A 1 -3.37 10.65 -0.98
N VAL A 2 -3.08 9.42 -0.60
CA VAL A 2 -2.68 8.33 -1.50
C VAL A 2 -3.70 7.22 -1.35
N ARG A 3 -3.95 6.51 -2.43
CA ARG A 3 -4.97 5.47 -2.43
C ARG A 3 -4.34 4.12 -2.16
N ASP A 4 -4.83 3.41 -1.15
CA ASP A 4 -4.42 2.04 -0.87
C ASP A 4 -4.78 1.15 -2.06
N PRO A 5 -3.82 0.43 -2.68
CA PRO A 5 -4.07 -0.38 -3.87
C PRO A 5 -4.87 -1.66 -3.58
N VAL A 6 -4.91 -2.11 -2.32
CA VAL A 6 -5.64 -3.30 -1.86
C VAL A 6 -7.10 -2.97 -1.58
N CYS A 7 -7.36 -1.97 -0.72
CA CYS A 7 -8.72 -1.65 -0.28
C CYS A 7 -9.33 -0.42 -0.96
N LYS A 8 -8.56 0.29 -1.79
CA LYS A 8 -8.98 1.52 -2.49
C LYS A 8 -9.43 2.66 -1.58
N MET A 9 -9.02 2.62 -0.32
CA MET A 9 -9.29 3.67 0.67
C MET A 9 -8.26 4.78 0.54
N ASP A 10 -8.67 6.03 0.75
CA ASP A 10 -7.74 7.15 0.85
C ASP A 10 -7.02 7.12 2.19
N VAL A 11 -5.69 7.18 2.13
CA VAL A 11 -4.83 7.12 3.30
C VAL A 11 -3.84 8.28 3.26
N ASP A 12 -3.38 8.66 4.44
CA ASP A 12 -2.46 9.77 4.57
C ASP A 12 -1.03 9.24 4.61
N GLU A 13 -0.28 9.50 3.55
CA GLU A 13 1.10 9.04 3.33
C GLU A 13 2.07 9.38 4.46
N LYS A 14 1.74 10.39 5.29
CA LYS A 14 2.56 10.80 6.43
C LYS A 14 2.48 9.84 7.62
N ILE A 15 1.36 9.14 7.78
CA ILE A 15 1.11 8.23 8.92
C ILE A 15 0.86 6.78 8.46
N ALA A 16 0.52 6.60 7.19
CA ALA A 16 0.17 5.31 6.63
C ALA A 16 1.40 4.41 6.49
N PRO A 17 1.30 3.11 6.84
CA PRO A 17 2.36 2.16 6.54
C PRO A 17 2.61 2.11 5.03
N SER A 18 3.88 2.23 4.64
CA SER A 18 4.32 2.16 3.25
C SER A 18 5.18 0.92 2.97
N SER A 19 5.24 0.51 1.70
CA SER A 19 6.19 -0.49 1.21
C SER A 19 6.74 -0.06 -0.14
N ASN A 20 8.05 -0.27 -0.35
CA ASN A 20 8.70 0.05 -1.61
C ASN A 20 8.71 -1.19 -2.50
N HIS A 21 8.16 -1.08 -3.70
CA HIS A 21 8.13 -2.17 -4.67
C HIS A 21 8.39 -1.65 -6.08
N GLY A 22 9.39 -2.21 -6.77
CA GLY A 22 9.74 -1.81 -8.14
C GLY A 22 10.14 -0.33 -8.29
N GLY A 23 10.71 0.28 -7.24
CA GLY A 23 11.08 1.69 -7.24
C GLY A 23 9.91 2.66 -6.98
N LYS A 24 8.71 2.14 -6.68
CA LYS A 24 7.55 2.93 -6.27
C LYS A 24 7.23 2.68 -4.79
N THR A 25 6.88 3.75 -4.08
CA THR A 25 6.40 3.66 -2.70
C THR A 25 4.88 3.56 -2.71
N TYR A 26 4.36 2.45 -2.21
CA TYR A 26 2.93 2.21 -2.01
C TYR A 26 2.57 2.45 -0.56
N TYR A 27 1.38 2.99 -0.32
CA TYR A 27 0.87 3.31 1.00
C TYR A 27 -0.40 2.53 1.27
N PHE A 28 -0.58 2.11 2.52
CA PHE A 28 -1.63 1.19 2.93
C PHE A 28 -2.40 1.74 4.13
N CYS A 29 -3.69 1.46 4.22
CA CYS A 29 -4.53 1.90 5.33
C CYS A 29 -4.17 1.19 6.63
N CYS A 30 -3.61 -0.02 6.51
CA CYS A 30 -3.25 -0.86 7.64
C CYS A 30 -2.13 -1.84 7.26
N THR A 31 -1.51 -2.43 8.28
CA THR A 31 -0.51 -3.49 8.13
C THR A 31 -1.05 -4.73 7.42
N SER A 32 -2.36 -5.01 7.52
CA SER A 32 -2.99 -6.13 6.82
C SER A 32 -3.02 -5.92 5.30
N CYS A 33 -3.37 -4.71 4.84
CA CYS A 33 -3.26 -4.33 3.43
C CYS A 33 -1.81 -4.38 2.94
N LYS A 34 -0.86 -3.86 3.73
CA LYS A 34 0.56 -3.98 3.42
C LYS A 34 0.97 -5.44 3.24
N GLY A 35 0.59 -6.34 4.16
CA GLY A 35 0.92 -7.77 4.06
C GLY A 35 0.25 -8.46 2.87
N ALA A 36 -0.98 -8.08 2.51
CA ALA A 36 -1.66 -8.58 1.32
C ALA A 36 -0.95 -8.13 0.04
N PHE A 37 -0.48 -6.88 0.00
CA PHE A 37 0.34 -6.36 -1.08
C PHE A 37 1.68 -7.09 -1.14
N GLU A 38 2.40 -7.26 -0.04
CA GLU A 38 3.68 -7.98 -0.02
C GLU A 38 3.57 -9.46 -0.43
N LYS A 39 2.42 -10.10 -0.17
CA LYS A 39 2.15 -11.46 -0.66
C LYS A 39 1.96 -11.54 -2.17
N ASN A 40 1.39 -10.52 -2.81
CA ASN A 40 1.12 -10.50 -4.25
C ASN A 40 1.26 -9.08 -4.83
N PRO A 41 2.48 -8.51 -4.82
CA PRO A 41 2.64 -7.10 -5.15
C PRO A 41 2.35 -6.86 -6.64
N THR A 42 2.68 -7.80 -7.52
CA THR A 42 2.38 -7.75 -8.96
C THR A 42 0.88 -7.65 -9.28
N LYS A 43 0.00 -8.11 -8.37
CA LYS A 43 -1.45 -8.02 -8.56
C LYS A 43 -1.99 -6.62 -8.27
N TYR A 44 -1.27 -5.86 -7.44
CA TYR A 44 -1.71 -4.57 -6.89
C TYR A 44 -0.79 -3.39 -7.28
N ALA A 45 0.36 -3.66 -7.92
CA ALA A 45 1.33 -2.68 -8.41
C ALA A 45 0.87 -1.98 -9.70
#